data_AF-X1T804-F1
#
_entry.id   AF-X1T804-F1
#
_cell.length_a   1.000
_cell.length_b   1.000
_cell.length_c   1.000
_cell.angle_alpha   90.00
_cell.angle_beta   90.00
_cell.angle_gamma   90.00
#
_symmetry.space_group_name_H-M   'P 1'
#
loop_
_entity.id
_entity.type
_entity.pdbx_description
1 polymer ?
#
loop_
_entity_poly.entity_id
_entity_poly.type
_entity_poly.pdbx_seq_one_letter_code
_entity_poly.pdbx_strand_id
1 'polypeptide(L)'
;MDISKVKVIGIDQIKFPEMIQIEQNVPDIHLTNIFETVQKQIAKTKFNKKIKEGSKVAIAVGSRNIDKLADIVSEIITEVKKTGGIPFIVPAMGSHGGCSGSAIADVGGLGPLEIDMMEKGGYKKPFAVALTVSSSIQGPIIPPSIPLVLVGAVTGTSIGGLLVGGLIPGILIGLSQCLVVFIIAKKRKFPRFIVNLSFVEAVKLVLNTIPFLLMPVIILGGII
;
A
#
# COMPACT_ATOMS: atom_id res chain seq x y z
N MET A 1 13.64 14.80 -14.69
CA MET A 1 12.89 16.02 -15.03
C MET A 1 13.34 17.08 -14.04
N ASP A 2 13.91 18.17 -14.51
CA ASP A 2 14.44 19.23 -13.65
C ASP A 2 13.28 20.09 -13.13
N ILE A 3 12.88 19.84 -11.89
CA ILE A 3 11.78 20.52 -11.20
C ILE A 3 12.03 22.02 -11.00
N SER A 4 13.28 22.49 -11.09
CA SER A 4 13.62 23.92 -10.99
C SER A 4 13.06 24.76 -12.15
N LYS A 5 12.66 24.12 -13.25
CA LYS A 5 12.13 24.79 -14.46
C LYS A 5 10.61 24.82 -14.53
N VAL A 6 9.91 24.30 -13.52
CA VAL A 6 8.45 24.29 -13.47
C VAL A 6 7.96 25.67 -13.03
N LYS A 7 7.51 26.49 -13.99
CA LYS A 7 6.84 27.76 -13.69
C LYS A 7 5.42 27.49 -13.21
N VAL A 8 5.19 27.64 -11.91
CA VAL A 8 3.84 27.61 -11.32
C VAL A 8 3.17 28.96 -11.54
N ILE A 9 2.13 28.98 -12.36
CA ILE A 9 1.35 30.19 -12.67
C ILE A 9 0.73 30.71 -11.37
N GLY A 10 0.96 31.99 -11.03
CA GLY A 10 0.39 32.63 -9.83
C GLY A 10 1.26 32.55 -8.57
N ILE A 11 2.45 31.94 -8.63
CA ILE A 11 3.39 31.86 -7.50
C ILE A 11 3.83 33.25 -7.01
N ASP A 12 3.91 34.21 -7.92
CA ASP A 12 4.31 35.59 -7.65
C ASP A 12 3.27 36.37 -6.80
N GLN A 13 2.04 35.87 -6.71
CA GLN A 13 0.96 36.45 -5.90
C GLN A 13 0.95 35.90 -4.46
N ILE A 14 1.77 34.89 -4.17
CA ILE A 14 1.82 34.21 -2.87
C ILE A 14 3.02 34.74 -2.09
N LYS A 15 2.77 35.38 -0.95
CA LYS A 15 3.83 35.74 -0.01
C LYS A 15 4.24 34.49 0.77
N PHE A 16 5.32 33.84 0.35
CA PHE A 16 5.86 32.70 1.08
C PHE A 16 6.36 33.13 2.47
N PRO A 17 6.20 32.28 3.50
CA PRO A 17 6.90 32.47 4.77
C PRO A 17 8.42 32.38 4.54
N GLU A 18 9.20 32.88 5.49
CA GLU A 18 10.65 32.78 5.43
C GLU A 18 11.07 31.30 5.42
N MET A 19 11.58 30.84 4.27
CA MET A 19 12.01 29.46 4.08
C MET A 19 13.46 29.35 4.52
N ILE A 20 13.71 28.67 5.63
CA ILE A 20 15.07 28.37 6.08
C ILE A 20 15.55 27.12 5.34
N GLN A 21 16.66 27.22 4.63
CA GLN A 21 17.29 26.05 4.02
C GLN A 21 17.89 25.17 5.12
N ILE A 22 17.36 23.96 5.26
CA ILE A 22 17.89 22.94 6.16
C ILE A 22 18.70 21.97 5.30
N GLU A 23 20.02 21.94 5.51
CA GLU A 23 20.86 20.89 4.95
C GLU A 23 20.84 19.69 5.89
N GLN A 24 20.26 18.57 5.43
CA GLN A 24 20.19 17.35 6.20
C GLN A 24 21.29 16.39 5.75
N ASN A 25 22.35 16.26 6.55
CA ASN A 25 23.37 15.24 6.34
C ASN A 25 22.91 13.93 6.98
N VAL A 26 22.26 13.08 6.18
CA VAL A 26 21.89 11.72 6.61
C VAL A 26 23.02 10.78 6.24
N PRO A 27 23.66 10.09 7.19
CA PRO A 27 24.70 9.12 6.87
C PRO A 27 24.13 8.01 5.99
N ASP A 28 24.84 7.67 4.91
CA ASP A 28 24.49 6.54 4.05
C ASP A 28 24.86 5.23 4.75
N ILE A 29 23.93 4.71 5.54
CA ILE A 29 24.12 3.48 6.32
C ILE A 29 23.68 2.29 5.46
N HIS A 30 24.64 1.62 4.84
CA HIS A 30 24.39 0.33 4.22
C HIS A 30 24.38 -0.80 5.25
N LEU A 31 23.24 -1.49 5.37
CA LEU A 31 23.10 -2.67 6.23
C LEU A 31 23.48 -3.93 5.45
N THR A 32 24.59 -4.57 5.84
CA THR A 32 25.06 -5.81 5.22
C THR A 32 24.21 -7.03 5.62
N ASN A 33 23.72 -7.05 6.87
CA ASN A 33 22.90 -8.15 7.41
C ASN A 33 21.74 -7.61 8.24
N ILE A 34 20.52 -7.80 7.73
CA ILE A 34 19.29 -7.32 8.36
C ILE A 34 18.96 -8.10 9.63
N PHE A 35 19.10 -9.42 9.62
CA PHE A 35 18.77 -10.27 10.77
C PHE A 35 19.62 -9.89 11.99
N GLU A 36 20.94 -9.80 11.80
CA GLU A 36 21.86 -9.41 12.88
C GLU A 36 21.59 -7.98 13.36
N THR A 37 21.25 -7.06 12.45
CA THR A 37 20.91 -5.69 12.80
C THR A 37 19.64 -5.63 13.64
N VAL A 38 18.58 -6.34 13.24
CA VAL A 38 17.31 -6.41 13.98
C VAL A 38 17.55 -6.99 15.38
N GLN A 39 18.29 -8.09 15.50
CA GLN A 39 18.67 -8.68 16.78
C GLN A 39 19.44 -7.68 17.66
N LYS A 40 20.45 -7.01 17.11
CA LYS A 40 21.22 -5.98 17.84
C LYS A 40 20.35 -4.84 18.33
N GLN A 41 19.40 -4.36 17.52
CA GLN A 41 18.50 -3.28 17.91
C GLN A 41 17.50 -3.74 18.97
N ILE A 42 16.93 -4.94 18.83
CA ILE A 42 16.03 -5.52 19.85
C ILE A 42 16.76 -5.71 21.17
N ALA A 43 18.00 -6.20 21.15
CA ALA A 43 18.82 -6.39 22.34
C ALA A 43 19.11 -5.07 23.11
N LYS A 44 19.17 -3.93 22.41
CA LYS A 44 19.29 -2.61 23.05
C LYS A 44 18.02 -2.17 23.78
N THR A 45 16.90 -2.82 23.54
CA THR A 45 15.62 -2.49 24.16
C THR A 45 15.32 -3.39 25.36
N LYS A 46 14.36 -2.97 26.20
CA LYS A 46 13.82 -3.82 27.29
C LYS A 46 12.70 -4.75 26.81
N PHE A 47 12.63 -5.02 25.51
CA PHE A 47 11.53 -5.75 24.85
C PHE A 47 11.27 -7.12 25.50
N ASN A 48 12.34 -7.90 25.73
CA ASN A 48 12.24 -9.24 26.32
C ASN A 48 11.67 -9.26 27.74
N LYS A 49 11.73 -8.14 28.48
CA LYS A 49 11.17 -8.04 29.84
C LYS A 49 9.69 -7.62 29.85
N LYS A 50 9.17 -7.15 28.71
CA LYS A 50 7.78 -6.67 28.60
C LYS A 50 6.81 -7.77 28.16
N ILE A 51 7.30 -8.79 27.47
CA ILE A 51 6.48 -9.90 26.97
C ILE A 51 6.56 -11.04 27.97
N LYS A 52 5.40 -11.43 28.53
CA LYS A 52 5.28 -12.61 29.39
C LYS A 52 5.02 -13.85 28.53
N GLU A 53 5.46 -15.00 29.01
CA GLU A 53 5.14 -16.28 28.39
C GLU A 53 3.62 -16.44 28.20
N GLY A 54 3.20 -16.90 27.02
CA GLY A 54 1.80 -17.05 26.62
C GLY A 54 1.09 -15.76 26.20
N SER A 55 1.75 -14.60 26.25
CA SER A 55 1.14 -13.33 25.82
C SER A 55 0.89 -13.32 24.32
N LYS A 56 -0.33 -12.96 23.90
CA LYS A 56 -0.62 -12.66 22.49
C LYS A 56 -0.06 -11.28 22.13
N VAL A 57 0.85 -11.23 21.18
CA VAL A 57 1.57 -10.00 20.81
C VAL A 57 1.18 -9.59 19.40
N ALA A 58 0.53 -8.44 19.29
CA ALA A 58 0.21 -7.83 17.99
C ALA A 58 1.47 -7.18 17.41
N ILE A 59 1.88 -7.61 16.21
CA ILE A 59 2.97 -6.98 15.46
C ILE A 59 2.32 -6.11 14.38
N ALA A 60 2.32 -4.81 14.63
CA ALA A 60 1.81 -3.80 13.71
C ALA A 60 2.80 -3.60 12.55
N VAL A 61 2.40 -3.95 11.32
CA VAL A 61 3.27 -3.87 10.13
C VAL A 61 2.71 -2.86 9.13
N GLY A 62 3.52 -1.89 8.74
CA GLY A 62 3.23 -0.92 7.68
C GLY A 62 4.45 -0.73 6.81
N SER A 63 4.27 -0.69 5.49
CA SER A 63 5.39 -0.79 4.55
C SER A 63 6.24 0.46 4.44
N ARG A 64 5.74 1.68 4.74
CA ARG A 64 6.44 3.00 4.74
C ARG A 64 7.80 3.06 4.01
N ASN A 65 7.88 2.61 2.76
CA ASN A 65 9.12 2.50 1.95
C ASN A 65 10.29 1.75 2.64
N ILE A 66 10.00 0.84 3.56
CA ILE A 66 10.95 -0.05 4.22
C ILE A 66 11.32 -1.18 3.26
N ASP A 67 12.59 -1.24 2.88
CA ASP A 67 13.14 -2.35 2.10
C ASP A 67 13.22 -3.64 2.93
N LYS A 68 13.05 -4.79 2.28
CA LYS A 68 13.10 -6.13 2.90
C LYS A 68 12.21 -6.28 4.15
N LEU A 69 11.03 -5.66 4.12
CA LEU A 69 10.04 -5.69 5.20
C LEU A 69 9.73 -7.11 5.68
N ALA A 70 9.61 -8.07 4.76
CA ALA A 70 9.33 -9.46 5.10
C ALA A 70 10.42 -10.07 6.00
N ASP A 71 11.70 -9.81 5.70
CA ASP A 71 12.83 -10.31 6.47
C ASP A 71 12.86 -9.67 7.87
N ILE A 72 12.62 -8.36 7.95
CA ILE A 72 12.54 -7.62 9.21
C ILE A 72 11.42 -8.16 10.09
N VAL A 73 10.21 -8.31 9.51
CA VAL A 73 9.03 -8.80 10.23
C VAL A 73 9.23 -10.25 10.67
N SER A 74 9.82 -11.09 9.82
CA SER A 74 10.16 -12.47 10.16
C SER A 74 11.10 -12.54 11.36
N GLU A 75 12.12 -11.69 11.41
CA GLU A 75 13.05 -11.67 12.54
C GLU A 75 12.39 -11.16 13.83
N ILE A 76 11.53 -10.13 13.75
CA ILE A 76 10.76 -9.64 14.90
C ILE A 76 9.83 -10.74 15.43
N ILE A 77 9.19 -11.51 14.56
CA ILE A 77 8.36 -12.67 14.94
C ILE A 77 9.20 -13.71 15.67
N THR A 78 10.40 -14.01 15.17
CA THR A 78 11.34 -14.94 15.81
C THR A 78 11.71 -14.48 17.21
N GLU A 79 12.04 -13.20 17.40
CA GLU A 79 12.38 -12.64 18.71
C GLU A 79 11.19 -12.68 19.69
N VAL A 80 9.97 -12.40 19.24
CA VAL A 80 8.76 -12.56 20.08
C VAL A 80 8.53 -14.01 20.50
N LYS A 81 8.76 -14.97 19.59
CA LYS A 81 8.63 -16.40 19.92
C LYS A 81 9.67 -16.82 20.96
N LYS A 82 10.90 -16.30 20.88
CA LYS A 82 11.97 -16.59 21.86
C LYS A 82 11.61 -16.17 23.28
N THR A 83 10.75 -15.15 23.45
CA THR A 83 10.25 -14.74 24.78
C THR A 83 9.05 -15.55 25.25
N GLY A 84 8.61 -16.58 24.51
CA GLY A 84 7.39 -17.34 24.79
C GLY A 84 6.10 -16.61 24.41
N GLY A 85 6.19 -15.52 23.66
CA GLY A 85 5.02 -14.80 23.14
C GLY A 85 4.41 -15.49 21.93
N ILE A 86 3.11 -15.26 21.71
CA ILE A 86 2.35 -15.77 20.56
C ILE A 86 2.11 -14.58 19.60
N PRO A 87 2.95 -14.41 18.57
CA PRO A 87 2.83 -13.27 17.66
C PRO A 87 1.66 -13.45 16.68
N PHE A 88 0.98 -12.35 16.37
CA PHE A 88 0.08 -12.25 15.22
C PHE A 88 0.27 -10.89 14.53
N ILE A 89 0.13 -10.88 13.21
CA ILE A 89 0.38 -9.68 12.41
C ILE A 89 -0.90 -8.85 12.34
N VAL A 90 -0.76 -7.55 12.59
CA VAL A 90 -1.81 -6.56 12.39
C VAL A 90 -1.34 -5.58 11.30
N PRO A 91 -2.05 -5.44 10.18
CA PRO A 91 -1.71 -4.42 9.20
C PRO A 91 -1.92 -3.03 9.83
N ALA A 92 -0.85 -2.25 9.91
CA ALA A 92 -0.82 -0.92 10.51
C ALA A 92 -0.51 0.14 9.45
N MET A 93 -1.26 0.08 8.34
CA MET A 93 -1.06 0.96 7.19
C MET A 93 -1.63 2.36 7.40
N GLY A 94 -2.41 2.57 8.48
CA GLY A 94 -2.79 3.83 9.13
C GLY A 94 -3.42 4.95 8.29
N SER A 95 -3.39 4.88 6.96
CA SER A 95 -3.82 5.91 5.99
C SER A 95 -3.46 5.57 4.53
N HIS A 96 -2.62 4.56 4.24
CA HIS A 96 -1.94 4.42 2.93
C HIS A 96 -2.08 3.04 2.24
N GLY A 97 -2.93 2.14 2.74
CA GLY A 97 -3.18 0.85 2.07
C GLY A 97 -4.49 0.87 1.31
N GLY A 98 -4.48 1.20 0.01
CA GLY A 98 -5.63 1.09 -0.91
C GLY A 98 -6.85 1.99 -0.64
N CYS A 99 -6.97 2.56 0.55
CA CYS A 99 -8.04 3.47 0.97
C CYS A 99 -7.60 4.95 0.98
N SER A 100 -6.39 5.27 0.51
CA SER A 100 -5.88 6.65 0.57
C SER A 100 -6.46 7.53 -0.53
N GLY A 101 -6.92 6.93 -1.63
CA GLY A 101 -7.32 7.69 -2.82
C GLY A 101 -6.16 8.38 -3.54
N SER A 102 -4.90 7.96 -3.29
CA SER A 102 -3.68 8.57 -3.85
C SER A 102 -2.80 7.55 -4.56
N ALA A 103 -2.61 7.77 -5.87
CA ALA A 103 -1.77 6.91 -6.70
C ALA A 103 -0.30 6.88 -6.23
N ILE A 104 0.22 8.00 -5.74
CA ILE A 104 1.62 8.11 -5.27
C ILE A 104 1.80 7.31 -3.96
N ALA A 105 0.81 7.38 -3.07
CA ALA A 105 0.82 6.62 -1.82
C ALA A 105 0.80 5.11 -2.09
N ASP A 106 -0.02 4.66 -3.04
CA ASP A 106 -0.15 3.23 -3.36
C ASP A 106 1.14 2.68 -4.00
N VAL A 107 1.74 3.41 -4.96
CA VAL A 107 3.02 3.01 -5.59
C VAL A 107 4.17 3.05 -4.59
N GLY A 108 4.27 4.09 -3.75
CA GLY A 108 5.36 4.18 -2.78
C GLY A 108 5.22 3.13 -1.67
N GLY A 109 4.00 2.96 -1.17
CA GLY A 109 3.70 2.09 -0.03
C GLY A 109 3.74 0.61 -0.37
N LEU A 110 2.83 0.14 -1.24
CA LEU A 110 2.70 -1.30 -1.55
C LEU A 110 3.51 -1.70 -2.78
N GLY A 111 3.78 -0.78 -3.68
CA GLY A 111 4.39 -1.08 -4.98
C GLY A 111 5.70 -1.89 -4.91
N PRO A 112 6.69 -1.56 -4.06
CA PRO A 112 7.93 -2.34 -3.98
C PRO A 112 7.70 -3.80 -3.58
N LEU A 113 6.76 -4.04 -2.65
CA LEU A 113 6.40 -5.38 -2.19
C LEU A 113 5.70 -6.16 -3.30
N GLU A 114 4.73 -5.54 -3.99
CA GLU A 114 4.04 -6.17 -5.12
C GLU A 114 5.02 -6.54 -6.24
N ILE A 115 5.93 -5.63 -6.59
CA ILE A 115 6.94 -5.85 -7.62
C ILE A 115 7.88 -6.99 -7.21
N ASP A 116 8.40 -7.00 -5.98
CA ASP A 116 9.27 -8.06 -5.47
C ASP A 116 8.57 -9.43 -5.47
N MET A 117 7.32 -9.50 -5.02
CA MET A 117 6.53 -10.73 -5.04
C MET A 117 6.25 -11.23 -6.46
N MET A 118 5.99 -10.33 -7.41
CA MET A 118 5.83 -10.68 -8.81
C MET A 118 7.15 -11.18 -9.43
N GLU A 119 8.27 -10.53 -9.15
CA GLU A 119 9.58 -10.99 -9.62
C GLU A 119 9.90 -12.40 -9.09
N LYS A 120 9.71 -12.64 -7.79
CA LYS A 120 9.85 -13.96 -7.16
C LYS A 120 8.89 -15.01 -7.74
N GLY A 121 7.70 -14.58 -8.14
CA GLY A 121 6.71 -15.41 -8.83
C GLY A 121 7.05 -15.73 -10.29
N GLY A 122 8.17 -15.24 -10.83
CA GLY A 122 8.62 -15.48 -12.19
C GLY A 122 8.11 -14.48 -13.24
N TYR A 123 7.52 -13.36 -12.81
CA TYR A 123 7.11 -12.28 -13.71
C TYR A 123 8.32 -11.40 -14.05
N LYS A 124 8.40 -10.90 -15.29
CA LYS A 124 9.46 -9.97 -15.69
C LYS A 124 9.28 -8.63 -14.96
N LYS A 125 10.34 -8.11 -14.35
CA LYS A 125 10.37 -6.81 -13.66
C LYS A 125 9.68 -5.66 -14.40
N PRO A 126 9.90 -5.43 -15.72
CA PRO A 126 9.21 -4.35 -16.44
C PRO A 126 7.69 -4.51 -16.47
N PHE A 127 7.19 -5.75 -16.48
CA PHE A 127 5.74 -6.01 -16.42
C PHE A 127 5.19 -5.76 -15.01
N ALA A 128 5.90 -6.19 -13.97
CA ALA A 128 5.50 -5.96 -12.59
C ALA A 128 5.41 -4.46 -12.28
N VAL A 129 6.46 -3.69 -12.63
CA VAL A 129 6.47 -2.23 -12.48
C VAL A 129 5.32 -1.58 -13.25
N ALA A 130 5.12 -1.94 -14.52
CA ALA A 130 4.07 -1.36 -15.34
C ALA A 130 2.67 -1.65 -14.77
N LEU A 131 2.43 -2.88 -14.29
CA LEU A 131 1.16 -3.27 -13.70
C LEU A 131 0.88 -2.46 -12.43
N THR A 132 1.80 -2.47 -11.47
CA THR A 132 1.69 -1.75 -10.20
C THR A 132 1.45 -0.24 -10.41
N VAL A 133 2.19 0.40 -11.32
CA VAL A 133 2.01 1.83 -11.63
C VAL A 133 0.69 2.09 -12.35
N SER A 134 0.25 1.20 -13.24
CA SER A 134 -1.04 1.37 -13.92
C SER A 134 -2.23 1.22 -12.96
N SER A 135 -2.18 0.25 -12.04
CA SER A 135 -3.25 -0.01 -11.09
C SER A 135 -3.39 1.08 -10.03
N SER A 136 -2.29 1.72 -9.63
CA SER A 136 -2.34 2.80 -8.63
C SER A 136 -3.08 4.05 -9.13
N ILE A 137 -3.14 4.28 -10.44
CA ILE A 137 -3.89 5.41 -11.03
C ILE A 137 -5.40 5.29 -10.75
N GLN A 138 -5.89 4.09 -10.43
CA GLN A 138 -7.27 3.87 -10.06
C GLN A 138 -7.62 4.40 -8.67
N GLY A 139 -6.64 4.55 -7.77
CA GLY A 139 -6.84 5.04 -6.39
C GLY A 139 -7.55 6.39 -6.34
N PRO A 140 -7.09 7.42 -7.10
CA PRO A 140 -7.78 8.70 -7.23
C PRO A 140 -9.21 8.67 -7.79
N ILE A 141 -9.66 7.57 -8.39
CA ILE A 141 -10.94 7.51 -9.12
C ILE A 141 -12.03 6.86 -8.27
N ILE A 142 -11.72 5.74 -7.60
CA ILE A 142 -12.70 5.00 -6.81
C ILE A 142 -12.71 5.52 -5.36
N PRO A 143 -13.89 5.85 -4.80
CA PRO A 143 -14.00 6.25 -3.40
C PRO A 143 -13.38 5.24 -2.42
N PRO A 144 -12.65 5.71 -1.39
CA PRO A 144 -12.36 7.10 -1.03
C PRO A 144 -11.29 7.75 -1.94
N SER A 145 -11.50 9.02 -2.33
CA SER A 145 -10.62 9.75 -3.27
C SER A 145 -10.27 11.15 -2.77
N ILE A 146 -8.99 11.40 -2.48
CA ILE A 146 -8.50 12.73 -2.05
C ILE A 146 -8.76 13.79 -3.13
N PRO A 147 -8.46 13.57 -4.42
CA PRO A 147 -8.70 14.60 -5.44
C PRO A 147 -10.17 14.97 -5.60
N LEU A 148 -11.10 14.01 -5.54
CA LEU A 148 -12.54 14.30 -5.65
C LEU A 148 -13.05 15.10 -4.45
N VAL A 149 -12.58 14.77 -3.25
CA VAL A 149 -12.90 15.53 -2.03
C VAL A 149 -12.32 16.95 -2.11
N LEU A 150 -11.08 17.10 -2.57
CA LEU A 150 -10.43 18.40 -2.74
C LEU A 150 -11.18 19.28 -3.76
N VAL A 151 -11.56 18.70 -4.90
CA VAL A 151 -12.36 19.41 -5.91
C VAL A 151 -13.68 19.86 -5.29
N GLY A 152 -14.43 18.96 -4.64
CA GLY A 152 -15.70 19.34 -3.99
C GLY A 152 -15.55 20.43 -2.94
N ALA A 153 -14.47 20.38 -2.14
CA ALA A 153 -14.18 21.39 -1.12
C ALA A 153 -13.84 22.77 -1.73
N VAL A 154 -13.11 22.82 -2.85
CA VAL A 154 -12.69 24.07 -3.49
C VAL A 154 -13.81 24.66 -4.36
N THR A 155 -14.57 23.82 -5.07
CA THR A 155 -15.60 24.28 -6.01
C THR A 155 -17.00 24.39 -5.39
N GLY A 156 -17.17 23.95 -4.14
CA GLY A 156 -18.47 23.85 -3.48
C GLY A 156 -19.40 22.80 -4.10
N THR A 157 -18.88 21.94 -4.98
CA THR A 157 -19.65 20.83 -5.58
C THR A 157 -19.87 19.74 -4.55
N SER A 158 -21.02 19.06 -4.61
CA SER A 158 -21.32 17.94 -3.70
C SER A 158 -20.24 16.86 -3.77
N ILE A 159 -19.55 16.67 -2.64
CA ILE A 159 -18.53 15.62 -2.49
C ILE A 159 -19.16 14.25 -2.72
N GLY A 160 -20.33 13.98 -2.12
CA GLY A 160 -21.07 12.73 -2.34
C GLY A 160 -21.40 12.51 -3.83
N GLY A 161 -21.83 13.56 -4.53
CA GLY A 161 -22.10 13.50 -5.97
C GLY A 161 -20.85 13.19 -6.80
N LEU A 162 -19.71 13.81 -6.49
CA LEU A 162 -18.43 13.51 -7.14
C LEU A 162 -17.96 12.07 -6.88
N LEU A 163 -18.12 11.57 -5.64
CA LEU A 163 -17.75 10.20 -5.27
C LEU A 163 -18.62 9.15 -5.98
N VAL A 164 -19.95 9.35 -6.04
CA VAL A 164 -20.85 8.47 -6.80
C VAL A 164 -20.54 8.54 -8.30
N GLY A 165 -20.28 9.75 -8.81
CA GLY A 165 -19.91 9.96 -10.21
C GLY A 165 -18.60 9.28 -10.62
N GLY A 166 -17.64 9.14 -9.71
CA GLY A 166 -16.37 8.44 -9.93
C GLY A 166 -16.49 6.91 -9.99
N LEU A 167 -17.59 6.33 -9.48
CA LEU A 167 -17.74 4.87 -9.36
C LEU A 167 -17.83 4.17 -10.74
N ILE A 168 -18.69 4.68 -11.63
CA ILE A 168 -18.88 4.13 -12.97
C ILE A 168 -17.57 4.12 -13.78
N PRO A 169 -16.86 5.26 -13.96
CA PRO A 169 -15.60 5.24 -14.69
C PRO A 169 -14.53 4.40 -13.97
N GLY A 170 -14.51 4.38 -12.64
CA GLY A 170 -13.58 3.53 -11.88
C GLY A 170 -13.77 2.03 -12.15
N ILE A 171 -15.01 1.55 -12.16
CA ILE A 171 -15.33 0.15 -12.48
C ILE A 171 -14.94 -0.17 -13.93
N LEU A 172 -15.25 0.71 -14.88
CA LEU A 172 -14.89 0.52 -16.29
C LEU A 172 -13.37 0.43 -16.49
N ILE A 173 -12.60 1.29 -15.83
CA ILE A 173 -11.14 1.26 -15.85
C ILE A 173 -10.64 -0.06 -15.26
N GLY A 174 -11.14 -0.47 -14.09
CA GLY A 174 -10.75 -1.72 -13.46
C GLY A 174 -11.02 -2.95 -14.34
N LEU A 175 -12.21 -3.04 -14.93
CA LEU A 175 -12.56 -4.11 -15.87
C LEU A 175 -11.70 -4.11 -17.12
N SER A 176 -11.41 -2.93 -17.67
CA SER A 176 -10.53 -2.79 -18.83
C SER A 176 -9.11 -3.27 -18.52
N GLN A 177 -8.59 -2.96 -17.34
CA GLN A 177 -7.27 -3.40 -16.90
C GLN A 177 -7.22 -4.92 -16.70
N CYS A 178 -8.25 -5.51 -16.08
CA CYS A 178 -8.39 -6.96 -15.96
C CYS A 178 -8.36 -7.64 -17.34
N LEU A 179 -9.08 -7.10 -18.33
CA LEU A 179 -9.11 -7.61 -19.68
C LEU A 179 -7.72 -7.54 -20.35
N VAL A 180 -7.02 -6.41 -20.24
CA VAL A 180 -5.67 -6.24 -20.78
C VAL A 180 -4.69 -7.23 -20.16
N VAL A 181 -4.69 -7.36 -18.83
CA VAL A 181 -3.84 -8.32 -18.11
C VAL A 181 -4.15 -9.74 -18.53
N PHE A 182 -5.43 -10.11 -18.68
CA PHE A 182 -5.85 -11.44 -19.13
C PHE A 182 -5.30 -11.77 -20.53
N ILE A 183 -5.41 -10.83 -21.48
CA ILE A 183 -4.89 -11.00 -22.84
C ILE A 183 -3.36 -11.15 -22.81
N ILE A 184 -2.65 -10.31 -22.06
CA ILE A 184 -1.19 -10.36 -21.93
C ILE A 184 -0.75 -11.67 -21.27
N ALA A 185 -1.43 -12.11 -20.21
CA ALA A 185 -1.13 -13.34 -19.50
C ALA A 185 -1.27 -14.57 -20.40
N LYS A 186 -2.31 -14.60 -21.25
CA LYS A 186 -2.50 -15.68 -22.24
C LYS A 186 -1.43 -15.65 -23.32
N LYS A 187 -1.07 -14.48 -23.85
CA LYS A 187 -0.04 -14.32 -24.90
C LYS A 187 1.37 -14.63 -24.40
N ARG A 188 1.72 -14.19 -23.19
CA ARG A 188 3.07 -14.32 -22.62
C ARG A 188 3.26 -15.58 -21.77
N LYS A 189 2.23 -16.43 -21.64
CA LYS A 189 2.24 -17.68 -20.86
C LYS A 189 2.82 -17.46 -19.46
N PHE A 190 2.26 -16.50 -18.72
CA PHE A 190 2.73 -16.20 -17.37
C PHE A 190 2.69 -17.42 -16.44
N PRO A 191 3.62 -17.48 -15.47
CA PRO A 191 3.65 -18.57 -14.48
C PRO A 191 2.31 -18.65 -13.76
N ARG A 192 1.72 -19.85 -13.76
CA ARG A 192 0.43 -20.13 -13.12
C ARG A 192 0.68 -20.92 -11.84
N PHE A 193 0.30 -20.34 -10.71
CA PHE A 193 0.14 -21.11 -9.49
C PHE A 193 -1.15 -21.93 -9.61
N ILE A 194 -1.02 -23.24 -9.76
CA ILE A 194 -2.18 -24.15 -9.78
C ILE A 194 -2.64 -24.28 -8.33
N VAL A 195 -3.65 -23.50 -7.96
CA VAL A 195 -4.36 -23.69 -6.70
C VAL A 195 -5.55 -24.59 -7.00
N ASN A 196 -5.49 -25.85 -6.55
CA ASN A 196 -6.62 -26.77 -6.63
C ASN A 196 -7.65 -26.35 -5.57
N LEU A 197 -8.52 -25.40 -5.93
CA LEU A 197 -9.63 -24.98 -5.08
C LEU A 197 -10.85 -25.83 -5.36
N SER A 198 -11.45 -26.40 -4.30
CA SER A 198 -12.79 -26.98 -4.40
C SER A 198 -13.84 -25.86 -4.58
N PHE A 199 -14.98 -26.19 -5.18
CA PHE A 199 -16.07 -25.23 -5.37
C PHE A 199 -16.56 -24.62 -4.05
N VAL A 200 -16.57 -25.42 -2.98
CA VAL A 200 -16.96 -24.98 -1.63
C VAL A 200 -15.97 -23.95 -1.07
N GLU A 201 -14.67 -24.16 -1.28
CA GLU A 201 -13.62 -23.22 -0.86
C GLU A 201 -13.71 -21.91 -1.65
N ALA A 202 -13.97 -21.99 -2.96
CA ALA A 202 -14.15 -20.80 -3.80
C ALA A 202 -15.32 -19.93 -3.32
N VAL A 203 -16.48 -20.53 -3.05
CA VAL A 203 -17.65 -19.81 -2.52
C VAL A 203 -17.36 -19.21 -1.15
N LYS A 204 -16.72 -19.96 -0.25
CA LYS A 204 -16.34 -19.47 1.08
C LYS A 204 -15.38 -18.28 0.99
N LEU A 205 -14.45 -18.30 0.04
CA LEU A 205 -13.53 -17.19 -0.20
C LEU A 205 -14.27 -15.93 -0.65
N VAL A 206 -15.20 -16.06 -1.60
CA VAL A 206 -16.01 -14.93 -2.10
C VAL A 206 -16.85 -14.32 -0.98
N LEU A 207 -17.51 -15.16 -0.17
CA LEU A 207 -18.31 -14.69 0.98
C LEU A 207 -17.46 -13.94 2.00
N ASN A 208 -16.23 -14.41 2.26
CA ASN A 208 -15.29 -13.74 3.17
C ASN A 208 -14.81 -12.38 2.65
N THR A 209 -14.87 -12.12 1.34
CA THR A 209 -14.54 -10.81 0.75
C THR A 209 -15.71 -9.81 0.72
N ILE A 210 -16.95 -10.23 1.02
CA ILE A 210 -18.12 -9.34 1.03
C ILE A 210 -17.91 -8.11 1.93
N PRO A 211 -17.42 -8.22 3.18
CA PRO A 211 -17.20 -7.06 4.03
C PRO A 211 -16.27 -6.00 3.39
N PHE A 212 -15.30 -6.45 2.59
CA PHE A 212 -14.38 -5.55 1.88
C PHE A 212 -15.07 -4.88 0.68
N LEU A 213 -15.88 -5.62 -0.08
CA LEU A 213 -16.66 -5.08 -1.20
C LEU A 213 -17.75 -4.09 -0.75
N LEU A 214 -18.23 -4.21 0.49
CA LEU A 214 -19.17 -3.27 1.10
C LEU A 214 -18.51 -1.96 1.53
N MET A 215 -17.18 -1.87 1.58
CA MET A 215 -16.49 -0.69 2.09
C MET A 215 -16.81 0.60 1.33
N PRO A 216 -16.86 0.65 -0.03
CA PRO A 216 -17.32 1.84 -0.75
C PRO A 216 -18.75 2.23 -0.39
N VAL A 217 -19.64 1.26 -0.17
CA VAL A 217 -21.05 1.49 0.21
C VAL A 217 -21.14 2.06 1.62
N ILE A 218 -20.34 1.56 2.57
CA ILE A 218 -20.26 2.09 3.93
C ILE A 218 -19.73 3.52 3.93
N ILE A 219 -18.68 3.79 3.15
CA ILE A 219 -18.09 5.13 3.03
C ILE A 219 -19.11 6.11 2.43
N LEU A 220 -19.78 5.73 1.34
CA LEU A 220 -20.84 6.53 0.72
C LEU A 220 -22.01 6.74 1.69
N GLY A 221 -22.48 5.69 2.35
CA GLY A 221 -23.60 5.76 3.29
C GLY A 221 -23.30 6.54 4.57
N GLY A 222 -22.03 6.74 4.94
CA GLY A 222 -21.63 7.60 6.05
C GLY A 222 -21.39 9.07 5.65
N ILE A 223 -21.22 9.36 4.35
CA ILE A 223 -20.99 10.72 3.83
C ILE A 223 -22.30 11.38 3.38
N ILE A 224 -23.25 10.59 2.86
CA ILE A 224 -24.55 11.05 2.34
C ILE A 224 -25.54 11.31 3.47
#